data_AF-A0A2H0ATV1-F1
#
_entry.id   AF-A0A2H0ATV1-F1
#
_cell.length_a   1.000
_cell.length_b   1.000
_cell.length_c   1.000
_cell.angle_alpha   90.00
_cell.angle_beta   90.00
_cell.angle_gamma   90.00
#
_symmetry.space_group_name_H-M   'P 1'
#
loop_
_entity.id
_entity.type
_entity.pdbx_description
1 polymer ?
#
loop_
_entity_poly.entity_id
_entity_poly.type
_entity_poly.pdbx_seq_one_letter_code
_entity_poly.pdbx_strand_id
1 'polypeptide(L)' 'MIESGVLHIIIPILIVACALLVAIFKDLIAAVISLAAMSLLLALEFYLLQAPDVAIAEAG' A
#
# COMPACT_ATOMS: atom_id res chain seq x y z
N MET A 1 -2.04 -16.20 -15.45
CA MET A 1 -3.17 -15.26 -15.69
C MET A 1 -4.07 -15.05 -14.47
N ILE A 2 -4.21 -16.04 -13.56
CA ILE A 2 -5.06 -15.89 -12.35
C ILE A 2 -4.32 -15.13 -11.22
N GLU A 3 -3.00 -15.26 -11.13
CA GLU A 3 -2.20 -14.73 -10.01
C GLU A 3 -2.19 -13.20 -9.93
N SER A 4 -2.09 -12.50 -11.06
CA SER A 4 -2.13 -11.02 -11.09
C SER A 4 -3.50 -10.46 -10.73
N GLY A 5 -4.59 -11.13 -11.13
CA GLY A 5 -5.95 -10.70 -10.80
C GLY A 5 -6.25 -10.76 -9.30
N VAL A 6 -5.69 -11.74 -8.60
CA VAL A 6 -5.84 -11.86 -7.14
C VAL A 6 -5.05 -10.77 -6.41
N LEU A 7 -3.86 -10.43 -6.89
CA LEU A 7 -3.03 -9.35 -6.32
C LEU A 7 -3.71 -7.98 -6.42
N HIS A 8 -4.32 -7.65 -7.56
CA HIS A 8 -5.08 -6.40 -7.75
C HIS A 8 -6.33 -6.27 -6.86
N ILE A 9 -6.74 -7.35 -6.18
CA ILE A 9 -7.84 -7.32 -5.22
C ILE A 9 -7.30 -7.25 -3.80
N ILE A 10 -6.27 -8.05 -3.49
CA ILE A 10 -5.69 -8.13 -2.14
C ILE A 10 -4.96 -6.85 -1.76
N ILE A 11 -4.17 -6.26 -2.67
CA ILE A 11 -3.35 -5.09 -2.38
C ILE A 11 -4.22 -3.86 -2.00
N PRO A 12 -5.27 -3.48 -2.76
CA PRO A 12 -6.16 -2.40 -2.34
C PRO A 12 -6.85 -2.66 -1.00
N ILE A 13 -7.25 -3.91 -0.72
CA ILE A 13 -7.86 -4.27 0.56
C ILE A 13 -6.87 -4.04 1.72
N LEU A 14 -5.61 -4.44 1.55
CA LEU A 14 -4.56 -4.18 2.54
C LEU A 14 -4.26 -2.68 2.69
N ILE A 15 -4.28 -1.90 1.61
CA ILE A 15 -4.13 -0.44 1.67
C ILE A 15 -5.24 0.18 2.52
N VAL A 16 -6.50 -0.21 2.30
CA VAL A 16 -7.64 0.26 3.10
C VAL A 16 -7.48 -0.16 4.57
N ALA A 17 -7.05 -1.40 4.83
CA ALA A 17 -6.78 -1.87 6.19
C ALA A 17 -5.69 -1.03 6.88
N CYS A 18 -4.57 -0.75 6.21
CA CYS A 18 -3.51 0.12 6.74
C CYS A 18 -4.03 1.55 6.99
N ALA A 19 -4.82 2.11 6.09
CA ALA A 19 -5.42 3.44 6.28
C ALA A 19 -6.33 3.51 7.52
N LEU A 20 -7.12 2.45 7.77
CA LEU A 20 -7.92 2.33 8.98
C LEU A 20 -7.04 2.21 10.23
N LEU A 21 -5.96 1.43 10.18
CA LEU A 21 -5.04 1.29 11.30
C LEU A 21 -4.36 2.62 11.66
N VAL A 22 -3.93 3.40 10.66
CA VAL A 22 -3.39 4.75 10.87
C VAL A 22 -4.41 5.65 11.57
N ALA A 23 -5.68 5.59 11.19
CA ALA A 23 -6.73 6.42 11.80
C ALA A 23 -7.12 5.98 13.24
N ILE A 24 -6.95 4.71 13.57
CA ILE A 24 -7.32 4.15 14.88
C ILE A 24 -6.16 4.25 15.89
N PHE A 25 -4.91 4.15 15.43
CA PHE A 25 -3.76 4.17 16.32
C PHE A 25 -3.55 5.53 16.98
N LYS A 26 -3.59 5.52 18.32
CA LYS A 26 -3.28 6.69 19.16
C LYS A 26 -1.80 6.89 19.36
N ASP A 27 -1.01 5.83 19.19
CA ASP A 27 0.44 5.87 19.27
C ASP A 27 1.02 6.32 17.92
N LEU A 28 1.79 7.41 17.93
CA LEU A 28 2.34 8.00 16.71
C LEU A 28 3.35 7.07 16.01
N ILE A 29 4.08 6.24 16.76
CA ILE A 29 5.04 5.30 16.17
C ILE A 29 4.26 4.20 15.43
N ALA A 30 3.22 3.64 16.05
CA ALA A 30 2.37 2.65 15.40
C ALA A 30 1.65 3.23 14.16
N ALA A 31 1.21 4.49 14.22
CA ALA A 31 0.60 5.19 13.10
C ALA A 31 1.61 5.38 11.94
N VAL A 32 2.85 5.82 12.23
CA VAL A 32 3.91 5.98 11.22
C VAL A 32 4.29 4.65 10.58
N ILE A 33 4.41 3.57 11.37
CA ILE A 33 4.71 2.23 10.83
C ILE A 33 3.59 1.76 9.88
N SER A 34 2.34 2.00 10.26
CA SER A 34 1.18 1.65 9.42
C SER A 34 1.12 2.49 8.14
N LEU A 35 1.50 3.75 8.23
CA LEU A 35 1.60 4.66 7.07
C LEU A 35 2.75 4.23 6.13
N ALA A 36 3.90 3.83 6.67
CA ALA A 36 5.02 3.31 5.87
C ALA A 36 4.63 1.99 5.17
N ALA A 37 3.91 1.10 5.86
CA ALA A 37 3.36 -0.11 5.25
C ALA A 37 2.36 0.21 4.13
N MET A 38 1.50 1.23 4.33
CA MET A 38 0.57 1.70 3.29
C MET A 38 1.32 2.22 2.05
N SER A 39 2.36 3.04 2.24
CA SER A 39 3.18 3.59 1.14
C SER A 39 3.87 2.47 0.34
N LEU A 40 4.43 1.46 1.01
CA LEU A 40 5.02 0.29 0.35
C LEU A 40 4.00 -0.46 -0.53
N LEU A 41 2.80 -0.69 -0.02
CA LEU A 41 1.74 -1.36 -0.75
C LEU A 41 1.24 -0.54 -1.95
N LEU A 42 1.22 0.79 -1.82
CA LEU A 42 0.85 1.71 -2.89
C LEU A 42 1.86 1.65 -4.05
N ALA A 43 3.16 1.72 -3.73
CA ALA A 43 4.22 1.60 -4.73
C ALA A 43 4.17 0.22 -5.44
N LEU A 44 3.85 -0.84 -4.71
CA LEU A 44 3.65 -2.17 -5.28
C LEU A 44 2.44 -2.23 -6.24
N GLU A 45 1.32 -1.58 -5.91
CA GLU A 45 0.17 -1.50 -6.80
C GLU A 45 0.50 -0.75 -8.09
N PHE A 46 1.22 0.38 -8.00
CA PHE A 46 1.67 1.11 -9.20
C PHE A 46 2.61 0.29 -10.09
N TYR A 47 3.47 -0.53 -9.47
CA TYR A 47 4.31 -1.47 -10.20
C TYR A 47 3.47 -2.52 -10.95
N LEU A 48 2.44 -3.09 -10.29
CA LEU A 48 1.53 -4.07 -10.90
C LEU A 48 0.68 -3.48 -12.03
N LEU A 49 0.31 -2.19 -11.92
CA LEU A 49 -0.40 -1.43 -12.95
C LEU A 49 0.48 -1.03 -14.14
N GLN A 50 1.74 -1.49 -14.19
CA GLN A 50 2.72 -1.15 -15.22
C GLN A 50 3.05 0.35 -15.29
N ALA A 51 2.97 1.06 -14.16
CA ALA A 51 3.31 2.47 -14.04
C ALA A 51 4.60 2.62 -13.17
N PRO A 52 5.79 2.34 -13.75
CA PRO A 52 7.04 2.27 -12.98
C PRO A 52 7.52 3.64 -12.47
N ASP A 53 7.30 4.72 -13.23
CA ASP A 53 7.78 6.07 -12.85
C ASP A 53 7.09 6.58 -11.58
N VAL A 54 5.78 6.34 -11.45
CA VAL A 54 5.00 6.68 -10.25
C VAL A 54 5.33 5.76 -9.09
N ALA A 55 5.59 4.47 -9.34
CA ALA A 55 6.01 3.54 -8.29
C ALA A 55 7.34 3.97 -7.64
N ILE A 56 8.29 4.44 -8.45
CA ILE A 56 9.58 4.96 -7.96
C ILE A 56 9.39 6.28 -7.20
N ALA A 57 8.54 7.17 -7.70
CA ALA A 57 8.26 8.44 -7.04
C ALA A 57 7.57 8.28 -5.68
N GLU A 58 6.69 7.28 -5.54
CA GLU A 58 5.99 6.97 -4.28
C GLU A 58 6.84 6.19 -3.27
N ALA A 59 7.84 5.44 -3.74
CA ALA A 59 8.77 4.71 -2.88
C ALA A 59 9.95 5.56 -2.37
N GLY A 60 10.17 6.73 -2.98
CA GLY A 60 11.29 7.63 -2.74
C GLY A 60 11.12 8.62 -1.61
#